data_AF-A0A4S0IGH6-F1
#
_entry.id   AF-A0A4S0IGH6-F1
#
_cell.length_a   1.000
_cell.length_b   1.000
_cell.length_c   1.000
_cell.angle_alpha   90.00
_cell.angle_beta   90.00
_cell.angle_gamma   90.00
#
_symmetry.space_group_name_H-M   'P 1'
#
loop_
_entity.id
_entity.type
_entity.pdbx_description
1 polymer ?
#
loop_
_entity_poly.entity_id
_entity_poly.type
_entity_poly.pdbx_seq_one_letter_code
_entity_poly.pdbx_strand_id
1 'polypeptide(L)'
;GPFPHRSAQWVNAESLSPGQRFAAISFYLALMTSTCLELIGGDGPTTVEGPFARNPLFINMLAAATERPVVASETSTGTSIGAALLASDGALAMSKGERTQPPADPAWQA
;
A
#
# COMPACT_ATOMS: atom_id res chain seq x y z
N GLY A 1 14.39 -5.42 -1.72
CA GLY A 1 13.03 -5.96 -1.50
C GLY A 1 13.11 -7.31 -0.82
N PRO A 2 11.98 -7.93 -0.46
CA PRO A 2 11.93 -9.17 0.32
C PRO A 2 12.55 -10.39 -0.38
N PHE A 3 12.75 -10.34 -1.70
CA PHE A 3 13.38 -11.40 -2.50
C PHE A 3 14.64 -10.89 -3.23
N PRO A 4 15.79 -10.70 -2.53
CA PRO A 4 16.98 -10.06 -3.10
C PRO A 4 17.69 -10.89 -4.18
N HIS A 5 17.50 -12.21 -4.20
CA HIS A 5 18.16 -13.12 -5.14
C HIS A 5 17.28 -13.50 -6.34
N ARG A 6 16.14 -12.80 -6.53
CA ARG A 6 15.21 -13.05 -7.63
C ARG A 6 15.19 -11.88 -8.58
N SER A 7 15.33 -12.18 -9.87
CA SER A 7 15.09 -11.20 -10.94
C SER A 7 13.60 -11.11 -11.25
N ALA A 8 13.12 -9.88 -11.45
CA ALA A 8 11.75 -9.63 -11.89
C ALA A 8 11.51 -10.25 -13.28
N GLN A 9 10.36 -10.89 -13.45
CA GLN A 9 10.01 -11.60 -14.67
C GLN A 9 8.50 -11.63 -14.85
N TRP A 10 8.05 -11.45 -16.09
CA TRP A 10 6.67 -11.64 -16.49
C TRP A 10 6.46 -13.10 -16.91
N VAL A 11 5.37 -13.70 -16.43
CA VAL A 11 5.00 -15.08 -16.79
C VAL A 11 3.64 -15.02 -17.48
N ASN A 12 3.50 -15.64 -18.66
CA ASN A 12 2.27 -15.69 -19.45
C ASN A 12 1.63 -14.30 -19.67
N ALA A 13 2.44 -13.30 -20.01
CA ALA A 13 2.03 -11.89 -20.06
C ALA A 13 1.83 -11.34 -21.48
N GLU A 14 2.07 -12.16 -22.50
CA GLU A 14 2.12 -11.79 -23.91
C GLU A 14 0.79 -11.19 -24.38
N SER A 15 -0.33 -11.72 -23.88
CA SER A 15 -1.69 -11.29 -24.22
C SER A 15 -2.26 -10.23 -23.27
N LEU A 16 -1.51 -9.76 -22.27
CA LEU A 16 -2.04 -8.80 -21.31
C LEU A 16 -2.17 -7.41 -21.93
N SER A 17 -3.38 -6.86 -21.83
CA SER A 17 -3.63 -5.45 -22.16
C SER A 17 -2.84 -4.51 -21.24
N PRO A 18 -2.65 -3.24 -21.63
CA PRO A 18 -2.02 -2.25 -20.76
C PRO A 18 -2.69 -2.13 -19.38
N GLY A 19 -4.02 -2.20 -19.33
CA GLY A 19 -4.77 -2.17 -18.06
C GLY A 19 -4.50 -3.40 -17.19
N GLN A 20 -4.46 -4.60 -17.79
CA GLN A 20 -4.14 -5.82 -17.05
C GLN A 20 -2.68 -5.82 -16.54
N ARG A 21 -1.74 -5.30 -17.34
CA ARG A 21 -0.34 -5.12 -16.90
C ARG A 21 -0.24 -4.14 -15.73
N PHE A 22 -0.96 -3.02 -15.80
CA PHE A 22 -1.02 -2.05 -14.72
C PHE A 22 -1.56 -2.67 -13.42
N ALA A 23 -2.65 -3.43 -13.52
CA ALA A 23 -3.21 -4.15 -12.37
C ALA A 23 -2.21 -5.17 -11.80
N ALA A 24 -1.59 -5.98 -12.64
CA ALA A 24 -0.62 -6.99 -12.22
C ALA A 24 0.59 -6.36 -11.50
N ILE A 25 1.15 -5.26 -12.02
CA ILE A 25 2.23 -4.53 -11.34
C ILE A 25 1.76 -3.96 -10.01
N SER A 26 0.56 -3.38 -9.96
CA SER A 26 0.01 -2.80 -8.73
C SER A 26 -0.15 -3.85 -7.64
N PHE A 27 -0.64 -5.04 -8.00
CA PHE A 27 -0.78 -6.16 -7.08
C PHE A 27 0.57 -6.76 -6.67
N TYR A 28 1.51 -6.89 -7.60
CA TYR A 28 2.87 -7.33 -7.29
C TYR A 28 3.53 -6.42 -6.24
N LEU A 29 3.45 -5.10 -6.42
CA LEU A 29 4.02 -4.16 -5.46
C LEU A 29 3.33 -4.21 -4.10
N ALA A 30 2.01 -4.40 -4.06
CA ALA A 30 1.27 -4.62 -2.81
C ALA A 30 1.73 -5.89 -2.08
N LEU A 31 1.89 -7.01 -2.79
CA LEU A 31 2.37 -8.28 -2.21
C LEU A 31 3.82 -8.19 -1.71
N MET A 32 4.69 -7.53 -2.47
CA MET A 32 6.07 -7.23 -2.04
C MET A 32 6.08 -6.38 -0.77
N THR A 33 5.17 -5.42 -0.67
CA THR A 33 5.02 -4.56 0.51
C THR A 33 4.48 -5.34 1.71
N SER A 34 3.45 -6.20 1.52
CA SER A 34 2.95 -7.10 2.57
C SER A 34 4.06 -7.96 3.14
N THR A 35 4.87 -8.57 2.27
CA THR A 35 6.00 -9.41 2.70
C THR A 35 7.02 -8.59 3.51
N CYS A 36 7.35 -7.36 3.08
CA CYS A 36 8.22 -6.48 3.87
C CYS A 36 7.63 -6.16 5.26
N LEU A 37 6.33 -5.90 5.34
CA LEU A 37 5.65 -5.59 6.60
C LEU A 37 5.65 -6.79 7.55
N GLU A 38 5.43 -7.99 7.02
CA GLU A 38 5.54 -9.24 7.78
C GLU A 38 6.95 -9.45 8.33
N LEU A 39 7.99 -9.21 7.52
CA LEU A 39 9.39 -9.37 7.94
C LEU A 39 9.78 -8.46 9.11
N ILE A 40 9.17 -7.29 9.23
CA ILE A 40 9.39 -6.36 10.37
C ILE A 40 8.40 -6.57 11.51
N GLY A 41 7.48 -7.54 11.40
CA GLY A 41 6.46 -7.83 12.42
C GLY A 41 5.38 -6.75 12.54
N GLY A 42 5.05 -6.04 11.45
CA GLY A 42 4.03 -4.98 11.48
C GLY A 42 2.61 -5.56 11.65
N ASP A 43 1.88 -5.08 12.66
CA ASP A 43 0.58 -5.60 13.09
C ASP A 43 -0.57 -4.56 13.05
N GLY A 44 -0.25 -3.27 12.97
CA GLY A 44 -1.23 -2.17 12.92
C GLY A 44 -1.72 -1.79 11.51
N PRO A 45 -2.57 -0.76 11.38
CA PRO A 45 -2.95 -0.18 10.08
C PRO A 45 -1.72 0.26 9.28
N THR A 46 -1.79 0.14 7.96
CA THR A 46 -0.69 0.54 7.08
C THR A 46 -0.96 1.92 6.47
N THR A 47 -0.11 2.90 6.75
CA THR A 47 -0.18 4.22 6.10
C THR A 47 0.63 4.20 4.79
N VAL A 48 0.02 4.65 3.70
CA VAL A 48 0.68 4.80 2.39
C VAL A 48 0.70 6.28 2.02
N GLU A 49 1.91 6.83 1.90
CA GLU A 49 2.12 8.22 1.50
C GLU A 49 2.72 8.34 0.10
N GLY A 50 2.52 9.51 -0.52
CA GLY A 50 3.11 9.86 -1.81
C GLY A 50 2.31 9.33 -3.02
N PRO A 51 2.91 9.32 -4.23
CA PRO A 51 2.18 9.06 -5.47
C PRO A 51 1.44 7.72 -5.52
N PHE A 52 1.92 6.70 -4.78
CA PHE A 52 1.27 5.39 -4.69
C PHE A 52 -0.07 5.41 -3.96
N ALA A 53 -0.32 6.41 -3.11
CA ALA A 53 -1.62 6.60 -2.46
C ALA A 53 -2.76 6.78 -3.48
N ARG A 54 -2.45 7.21 -4.71
CA ARG A 54 -3.39 7.42 -5.82
C ARG A 54 -3.67 6.16 -6.65
N ASN A 55 -3.05 5.03 -6.32
CA ASN A 55 -3.25 3.77 -7.02
C ASN A 55 -4.25 2.88 -6.25
N PRO A 56 -5.56 2.88 -6.62
CA PRO A 56 -6.57 2.13 -5.88
C PRO A 56 -6.35 0.61 -5.94
N LEU A 57 -5.74 0.09 -7.01
CA LEU A 57 -5.46 -1.34 -7.13
C LEU A 57 -4.37 -1.77 -6.13
N PHE A 58 -3.34 -0.94 -5.96
CA PHE A 58 -2.32 -1.17 -4.94
C PHE A 58 -2.91 -1.10 -3.53
N ILE A 59 -3.69 -0.06 -3.21
CA ILE A 59 -4.30 0.13 -1.89
C ILE A 59 -5.23 -1.02 -1.52
N ASN A 60 -6.12 -1.42 -2.43
CA ASN A 60 -7.06 -2.51 -2.19
C ASN A 60 -6.34 -3.85 -2.03
N MET A 61 -5.36 -4.15 -2.89
CA MET A 61 -4.60 -5.40 -2.78
C MET A 61 -3.75 -5.43 -1.52
N LEU A 62 -3.20 -4.29 -1.08
CA LEU A 62 -2.44 -4.22 0.17
C LEU A 62 -3.33 -4.46 1.38
N ALA A 63 -4.53 -3.88 1.42
CA ALA A 63 -5.51 -4.15 2.47
C ALA A 63 -5.94 -5.62 2.49
N ALA A 64 -6.11 -6.23 1.32
CA ALA A 64 -6.42 -7.66 1.20
C ALA A 64 -5.26 -8.55 1.66
N ALA A 65 -4.04 -8.31 1.17
CA ALA A 65 -2.86 -9.12 1.46
C ALA A 65 -2.43 -9.04 2.93
N THR A 66 -2.59 -7.88 3.55
CA THR A 66 -2.21 -7.67 4.96
C THR A 66 -3.33 -8.00 5.93
N GLU A 67 -4.56 -8.21 5.45
CA GLU A 67 -5.80 -8.31 6.23
C GLU A 67 -5.97 -7.16 7.25
N ARG A 68 -5.39 -5.99 6.94
CA ARG A 68 -5.36 -4.82 7.81
C ARG A 68 -5.83 -3.56 7.08
N PRO A 69 -6.39 -2.57 7.80
CA PRO A 69 -6.78 -1.31 7.19
C PRO A 69 -5.58 -0.58 6.58
N VAL A 70 -5.78 0.02 5.41
CA VAL A 70 -4.79 0.88 4.75
C VAL A 70 -5.29 2.32 4.78
N VAL A 71 -4.41 3.26 5.14
CA VAL A 71 -4.69 4.70 5.15
C VAL A 71 -3.85 5.37 4.08
N ALA A 72 -4.49 5.78 2.98
CA ALA A 72 -3.84 6.44 1.86
C ALA A 72 -3.82 7.96 2.06
N SER A 73 -2.65 8.57 2.04
CA SER A 73 -2.46 10.01 2.15
C SER A 73 -1.71 10.54 0.94
N GLU A 74 -2.40 11.34 0.11
CA GLU A 74 -1.78 11.95 -1.08
C GLU A 74 -0.82 13.09 -0.73
N THR A 75 -0.86 13.59 0.51
CA THR A 75 -0.02 14.72 0.92
C THR A 75 1.40 14.25 1.24
N SER A 76 2.38 14.71 0.47
CA SER A 76 3.82 14.43 0.69
C SER A 76 4.45 15.30 1.80
N THR A 77 3.65 15.84 2.72
CA THR A 77 4.11 16.75 3.78
C THR A 77 4.23 16.08 5.15
N GLY A 78 4.02 14.75 5.26
CA GLY A 78 4.05 14.00 6.52
C GLY A 78 5.33 14.25 7.33
N THR A 79 6.48 14.23 6.68
CA THR A 79 7.78 14.50 7.33
C THR A 79 7.88 15.93 7.87
N SER A 80 7.47 16.93 7.10
CA SER A 80 7.52 18.35 7.53
C SER A 80 6.52 18.64 8.65
N ILE A 81 5.32 18.05 8.58
CA ILE A 81 4.32 18.12 9.65
C ILE A 81 4.87 17.46 10.91
N GLY A 82 5.48 16.27 10.80
CA GLY A 82 6.11 15.58 11.92
C GLY A 82 7.21 16.41 12.60
N ALA A 83 8.07 17.07 11.81
CA ALA A 83 9.09 17.98 12.34
C ALA A 83 8.46 19.19 13.07
N ALA A 84 7.40 19.79 12.51
CA ALA A 84 6.68 20.88 13.15
C ALA A 84 5.99 20.45 14.44
N LEU A 85 5.43 19.24 14.50
CA LEU A 85 4.81 18.66 15.69
C LEU A 85 5.82 18.41 16.82
N LEU A 86 7.06 18.01 16.49
CA LEU A 86 8.13 17.86 17.47
C LEU A 86 8.62 19.21 18.03
N ALA A 87 8.57 20.26 17.21
CA ALA A 87 9.04 21.61 17.57
C ALA A 87 7.97 22.49 18.23
N SER A 88 6.69 22.10 18.17
CA SER A 88 5.56 22.82 18.74
C SER A 88 5.01 22.04 19.95
N ASP A 89 4.38 22.71 20.91
CA ASP A 89 3.73 22.08 22.09
C ASP A 89 2.43 21.29 21.74
N GLY A 90 2.40 20.61 20.59
CA GLY A 90 1.33 19.68 20.21
C GLY A 90 0.06 20.36 19.71
N ALA A 91 0.11 21.05 18.57
CA ALA A 91 -1.11 21.36 17.81
C ALA A 91 -1.42 20.20 16.84
N LEU A 92 -2.50 19.45 17.11
CA LEU A 92 -2.93 18.31 16.31
C LEU A 92 -3.37 18.75 14.90
N ALA A 93 -2.47 18.60 13.92
CA ALA A 93 -2.86 18.55 12.51
C ALA A 93 -3.12 17.09 12.13
N MET A 94 -4.38 16.68 12.12
CA MET A 94 -4.76 15.37 11.57
C MET A 94 -4.64 15.41 10.05
N SER A 95 -3.82 14.54 9.46
CA SER A 95 -3.85 14.34 8.01
C SER A 95 -5.11 13.54 7.63
N LYS A 96 -5.85 14.03 6.63
CA LYS A 96 -7.05 13.38 6.11
C LYS A 96 -6.63 12.28 5.13
N GLY A 97 -6.28 11.10 5.66
CA GLY A 97 -6.05 9.92 4.84
C GLY A 97 -7.35 9.19 4.51
N GLU A 98 -7.49 8.69 3.28
CA GLU A 98 -8.59 7.80 2.90
C GLU A 98 -8.33 6.40 3.47
N ARG A 99 -9.29 5.88 4.23
CA ARG A 99 -9.15 4.57 4.88
C ARG A 99 -9.87 3.49 4.07
N THR A 100 -9.11 2.50 3.61
CA THR A 100 -9.60 1.29 2.97
C THR A 100 -9.59 0.14 3.99
N GLN A 101 -10.71 -0.58 4.09
CA GLN A 101 -10.81 -1.79 4.90
C GLN A 101 -10.45 -3.02 4.06
N PRO A 102 -9.95 -4.11 4.69
CA PRO A 102 -9.83 -5.39 4.02
C PRO A 102 -11.19 -5.84 3.44
N PRO A 103 -11.21 -6.55 2.30
CA PRO A 103 -12.43 -7.12 1.75
C PRO A 103 -13.12 -8.03 2.78
N ALA A 104 -14.41 -7.81 3.03
CA ALA A 104 -15.18 -8.59 4.02
C ALA A 104 -15.64 -9.96 3.49
N ASP A 105 -15.66 -10.14 2.16
CA ASP A 105 -16.15 -11.35 1.50
C ASP A 105 -15.13 -11.78 0.42
N PRO A 106 -14.67 -13.05 0.39
CA PRO A 106 -13.91 -13.56 -0.73
C PRO A 106 -14.83 -13.66 -1.95
N ALA A 107 -14.93 -12.57 -2.72
CA ALA A 107 -15.67 -12.47 -3.99
C ALA A 107 -15.27 -13.51 -5.07
N TRP A 108 -14.31 -14.39 -4.76
CA TRP A 108 -13.78 -15.47 -5.60
C TRP A 108 -14.32 -16.87 -5.24
N GLN A 109 -15.24 -16.98 -4.27
CA GLN A 109 -15.91 -18.24 -3.90
C GLN A 109 -17.21 -18.52 -4.66
N ALA A 110 -17.49 -17.80 -5.75
CA ALA A 110 -18.66 -18.00 -6.61
C ALA A 110 -18.35 -18.83 -7.85
#